data_AF-A0A6N7APN4-F1
#
_entry.id   AF-A0A6N7APN4-F1
#
_cell.length_a   1.000
_cell.length_b   1.000
_cell.length_c   1.000
_cell.angle_alpha   90.00
_cell.angle_beta   90.00
_cell.angle_gamma   90.00
#
_symmetry.space_group_name_H-M   'P 1'
#
loop_
_entity.id
_entity.type
_entity.pdbx_description
1 polymer ?
#
loop_
_entity_poly.entity_id
_entity_poly.type
_entity_poly.pdbx_seq_one_letter_code
_entity_poly.pdbx_strand_id
1 'polypeptide(L)'
;MAPKELRQTVDKDLTTAALFKDTDAHKGKIVMLGGIIASSKNTDEGTYLEVVEKELDYRGEPKDTDISHGRFLILYDGYLDTVIYARGREVSVVGEILGKKIRQLGETQYPYPLIKSKKLYLFEKQRKQRNIPVRFGIGILHTF
;
A
#
# COMPACT_ATOMS: atom_id res chain seq x y z
N MET A 1 12.48 -3.89 -2.26
CA MET A 1 12.09 -5.26 -1.82
C MET A 1 11.82 -5.25 -0.33
N ALA A 2 10.70 -5.79 0.14
CA ALA A 2 10.49 -5.99 1.58
C ALA A 2 11.51 -7.02 2.10
N PRO A 3 12.29 -6.75 3.16
CA PRO A 3 13.34 -7.66 3.61
C PRO A 3 12.81 -9.05 4.01
N LYS A 4 13.53 -10.10 3.59
CA LYS A 4 13.15 -11.51 3.75
C LYS A 4 12.96 -11.93 5.21
N GLU A 5 13.68 -11.29 6.12
CA GLU A 5 13.63 -11.52 7.58
C GLU A 5 12.24 -11.26 8.17
N LEU A 6 11.50 -10.27 7.65
CA LEU A 6 10.23 -9.83 8.24
C LEU A 6 9.05 -10.70 7.84
N ARG A 7 9.18 -11.45 6.75
CA ARG A 7 8.18 -12.44 6.34
C ARG A 7 8.13 -13.63 7.29
N GLN A 8 9.17 -13.85 8.10
CA GLN A 8 9.22 -14.96 9.05
C GLN A 8 8.39 -14.67 10.31
N THR A 9 8.18 -13.40 10.64
CA THR A 9 7.39 -12.96 11.80
C THR A 9 5.91 -12.70 11.49
N VAL A 10 5.51 -12.78 10.22
CA VAL A 10 4.11 -12.64 9.80
C VAL A 10 3.37 -13.91 10.14
N ASP A 11 2.17 -13.77 10.73
CA ASP A 11 1.25 -14.89 10.93
C ASP A 11 0.82 -15.41 9.54
N LYS A 12 1.36 -16.58 9.14
CA LYS A 12 1.16 -17.16 7.82
C LYS A 12 -0.25 -17.73 7.62
N ASP A 13 -0.98 -17.94 8.71
CA ASP A 13 -2.32 -18.52 8.68
C ASP A 13 -3.41 -17.43 8.58
N LEU A 14 -3.05 -16.16 8.82
CA LEU A 14 -3.96 -15.03 8.70
C LEU A 14 -4.03 -14.51 7.25
N THR A 15 -5.14 -14.78 6.58
CA THR A 15 -5.42 -14.20 5.25
C THR A 15 -5.93 -12.77 5.37
N THR A 16 -5.67 -11.95 4.34
CA THR A 16 -6.21 -10.59 4.26
C THR A 16 -7.74 -10.58 4.32
N ALA A 17 -8.40 -11.50 3.62
CA ALA A 17 -9.85 -11.62 3.66
C ALA A 17 -10.39 -11.87 5.09
N ALA A 18 -9.76 -12.75 5.86
CA ALA A 18 -10.14 -13.00 7.25
C ALA A 18 -9.95 -11.77 8.15
N LEU A 19 -8.82 -11.07 7.98
CA LEU A 19 -8.53 -9.82 8.70
C LEU A 19 -9.59 -8.74 8.48
N PHE A 20 -10.04 -8.55 7.25
CA PHE A 20 -11.05 -7.55 6.91
C PHE A 20 -12.45 -7.95 7.37
N LYS A 21 -12.72 -9.26 7.50
CA LYS A 21 -14.00 -9.78 8.01
C LYS A 21 -14.15 -9.58 9.52
N ASP A 22 -13.10 -9.85 10.29
CA ASP A 22 -13.09 -9.68 11.75
C ASP A 22 -11.74 -9.19 12.27
N THR A 23 -11.53 -7.88 12.17
CA THR A 23 -10.25 -7.28 12.59
C THR A 23 -10.01 -7.37 14.09
N ASP A 24 -11.06 -7.30 14.91
CA ASP A 24 -10.91 -7.29 16.36
C ASP A 24 -10.45 -8.66 16.89
N ALA A 25 -10.86 -9.76 16.26
CA ALA A 25 -10.38 -11.12 16.57
C ALA A 25 -8.88 -11.35 16.29
N HIS A 26 -8.24 -10.42 15.58
CA HIS A 26 -6.84 -10.54 15.17
C HIS A 26 -5.93 -9.46 15.77
N LYS A 27 -6.39 -8.73 16.79
CA LYS A 27 -5.58 -7.75 17.53
C LYS A 27 -4.28 -8.35 18.08
N GLY A 28 -3.20 -7.56 18.03
CA GLY A 28 -1.87 -7.93 18.52
C GLY A 28 -1.07 -8.83 17.56
N LYS A 29 -1.71 -9.41 16.53
CA LYS A 29 -1.01 -10.20 15.51
C LYS A 29 -0.21 -9.30 14.57
N ILE A 30 0.86 -9.86 14.01
CA ILE A 30 1.70 -9.21 12.99
C ILE A 30 1.24 -9.66 11.60
N VAL A 31 0.92 -8.67 10.76
CA VAL A 31 0.48 -8.88 9.38
C VAL A 31 1.37 -8.13 8.40
N MET A 32 1.43 -8.63 7.16
CA MET A 32 1.96 -7.88 6.03
C MET A 32 0.81 -7.54 5.07
N LEU A 33 0.59 -6.25 4.84
CA LEU A 33 -0.41 -5.74 3.89
C LEU A 33 0.25 -4.77 2.93
N GLY A 34 -0.40 -4.49 1.81
CA GLY A 34 -0.02 -3.37 0.98
C GLY A 34 -1.13 -2.97 0.04
N GLY A 35 -0.84 -1.99 -0.80
CA GLY A 35 -1.80 -1.41 -1.69
C GLY A 35 -1.40 -0.03 -2.16
N ILE A 36 -2.40 0.73 -2.57
CA ILE A 36 -2.23 2.06 -3.14
C ILE A 36 -2.72 3.10 -2.13
N ILE A 37 -1.89 4.11 -1.85
CA ILE A 37 -2.23 5.21 -0.95
C ILE A 37 -3.41 6.00 -1.55
N ALA A 38 -4.51 6.08 -0.82
CA ALA A 38 -5.68 6.90 -1.15
C ALA A 38 -5.55 8.32 -0.57
N SER A 39 -5.02 8.43 0.65
CA SER A 39 -4.77 9.69 1.35
C SER A 39 -3.65 9.53 2.41
N SER A 40 -3.00 10.63 2.76
CA SER A 40 -2.01 10.70 3.84
C SER A 40 -2.25 11.94 4.70
N LYS A 41 -2.12 11.79 6.02
CA LYS A 41 -2.40 12.87 6.98
C LYS A 41 -1.52 12.77 8.22
N ASN A 42 -0.85 13.86 8.56
CA ASN A 42 -0.13 14.01 9.82
C ASN A 42 -1.10 14.38 10.94
N THR A 43 -0.93 13.77 12.10
CA THR A 43 -1.74 13.97 13.32
C THR A 43 -0.82 13.89 14.54
N ASP A 44 -1.33 14.26 15.72
CA ASP A 44 -0.56 14.18 16.97
C ASP A 44 -0.16 12.75 17.34
N GLU A 45 -0.92 11.74 16.90
CA GLU A 45 -0.61 10.33 17.09
C GLU A 45 0.49 9.81 16.13
N GLY A 46 0.84 10.59 15.10
CA GLY A 46 1.74 10.21 14.01
C GLY A 46 1.09 10.36 12.63
N THR A 47 1.64 9.67 11.63
CA THR A 47 1.15 9.75 10.25
C THR A 47 0.18 8.63 9.94
N TYR A 48 -1.01 9.01 9.50
CA TYR A 48 -2.00 8.11 8.95
C TYR A 48 -1.87 8.02 7.44
N LEU A 49 -1.74 6.80 6.93
CA LEU A 49 -1.94 6.50 5.51
C LEU A 49 -3.23 5.70 5.37
N GLU A 50 -4.15 6.20 4.57
CA GLU A 50 -5.30 5.42 4.10
C GLU A 50 -4.90 4.70 2.82
N VAL A 51 -5.02 3.38 2.83
CA VAL A 51 -4.54 2.52 1.75
C VAL A 51 -5.69 1.66 1.24
N VAL A 52 -5.88 1.65 -0.08
CA VAL A 52 -6.74 0.68 -0.76
C VAL A 52 -5.92 -0.60 -0.88
N GLU A 53 -6.38 -1.66 -0.23
CA GLU A 53 -5.67 -2.94 -0.19
C GLU A 53 -5.53 -3.51 -1.60
N LYS A 54 -4.35 -4.07 -1.86
CA LYS A 54 -4.06 -4.90 -3.03
C LYS A 54 -3.32 -6.15 -2.56
N GLU A 55 -3.62 -7.26 -3.22
CA GLU A 55 -2.82 -8.46 -3.06
C GLU A 55 -1.35 -8.17 -3.32
N LEU A 56 -0.49 -8.74 -2.49
CA LEU A 56 0.94 -8.63 -2.67
C LEU A 56 1.46 -9.77 -3.54
N ASP A 57 2.47 -9.49 -4.36
CA ASP A 57 3.22 -10.50 -5.07
C ASP A 57 4.26 -11.20 -4.15
N TYR A 58 5.05 -12.12 -4.72
CA TYR A 58 6.11 -12.82 -3.99
C TYR A 58 7.24 -11.88 -3.51
N ARG A 59 7.31 -10.63 -3.99
CA ARG A 59 8.25 -9.58 -3.60
C ARG A 59 7.66 -8.62 -2.56
N GLY A 60 6.38 -8.78 -2.21
CA GLY A 60 5.67 -7.91 -1.28
C GLY A 60 5.24 -6.59 -1.92
N GLU A 61 5.17 -6.55 -3.25
CA GLU A 61 4.73 -5.44 -4.08
C GLU A 61 3.23 -5.58 -4.39
N PRO A 62 2.44 -4.51 -4.26
CA PRO A 62 1.04 -4.51 -4.66
C PRO A 62 0.88 -4.94 -6.13
N LYS A 63 0.03 -5.93 -6.40
CA LYS A 63 -0.33 -6.31 -7.78
C LYS A 63 -1.21 -5.23 -8.41
N ASP A 64 -0.98 -4.99 -9.71
CA ASP A 64 -1.84 -4.12 -10.53
C ASP A 64 -3.09 -4.89 -10.98
N THR A 65 -4.05 -5.03 -10.06
CA THR A 65 -5.39 -5.61 -10.31
C THR A 65 -6.46 -4.65 -9.78
N ASP A 66 -7.70 -4.78 -10.24
CA ASP A 66 -8.83 -3.99 -9.69
C ASP A 66 -9.43 -4.60 -8.42
N ILE A 67 -8.97 -5.78 -8.00
CA ILE A 67 -9.48 -6.50 -6.84
C ILE A 67 -8.94 -5.87 -5.55
N SER A 68 -9.80 -5.74 -4.54
CA SER A 68 -9.44 -5.24 -3.21
C SER A 68 -10.38 -5.82 -2.16
N HIS A 69 -9.85 -6.16 -0.98
CA HIS A 69 -10.66 -6.56 0.17
C HIS A 69 -11.23 -5.36 0.93
N GLY A 70 -10.76 -4.14 0.66
CA GLY A 70 -11.24 -2.92 1.29
C GLY A 70 -10.14 -1.89 1.52
N ARG A 71 -10.40 -0.95 2.44
CA ARG A 71 -9.41 0.04 2.87
C ARG A 71 -8.94 -0.21 4.29
N PHE A 72 -7.66 0.06 4.54
CA PHE A 72 -7.08 0.00 5.87
C PHE A 72 -6.27 1.26 6.17
N LEU A 73 -5.99 1.45 7.45
CA LEU A 73 -5.17 2.54 7.95
C LEU A 73 -3.82 2.00 8.41
N ILE A 74 -2.75 2.65 7.97
CA ILE A 74 -1.43 2.51 8.54
C ILE A 74 -1.20 3.68 9.47
N LEU A 75 -0.84 3.41 10.72
CA LEU A 75 -0.32 4.39 11.65
C LEU A 75 1.21 4.24 11.72
N TYR A 76 1.92 5.25 11.21
CA TYR A 76 3.36 5.37 11.37
C TYR A 76 3.69 6.25 12.57
N ASP A 77 4.53 5.73 13.47
CA ASP A 77 4.95 6.40 14.70
C ASP A 77 5.99 7.49 14.37
N GLY A 78 5.50 8.66 13.98
CA GLY A 78 6.29 9.79 13.51
C GLY A 78 5.62 10.54 12.35
N TYR A 79 6.38 11.45 11.74
CA TYR A 79 5.89 12.31 10.66
C TYR A 79 6.54 11.93 9.32
N LEU A 80 5.71 11.51 8.36
CA LEU A 80 6.13 11.32 6.97
C LEU A 80 5.82 12.57 6.17
N ASP A 81 6.62 12.81 5.14
CA ASP A 81 6.29 13.83 4.14
C ASP A 81 5.12 13.33 3.27
N THR A 82 3.97 13.98 3.38
CA THR A 82 2.74 13.61 2.66
C THR A 82 2.81 13.89 1.17
N VAL A 83 3.76 14.71 0.71
CA VAL A 83 4.06 14.94 -0.72
C VAL A 83 4.82 13.75 -1.29
N ILE A 84 5.68 13.10 -0.49
CA ILE A 84 6.38 11.88 -0.87
C ILE A 84 5.42 10.68 -0.79
N TYR A 85 4.73 10.53 0.34
CA TYR A 85 3.69 9.52 0.59
C TYR A 85 2.33 9.99 0.06
N ALA A 86 2.32 10.46 -1.18
CA ALA A 86 1.15 11.01 -1.83
C ALA A 86 0.20 9.91 -2.32
N ARG A 87 -1.03 10.34 -2.65
CA ARG A 87 -2.04 9.51 -3.32
C ARG A 87 -1.48 8.86 -4.59
N GLY A 88 -1.84 7.60 -4.82
CA GLY A 88 -1.45 6.82 -5.99
C GLY A 88 -0.07 6.15 -5.88
N ARG A 89 0.64 6.33 -4.76
CA ARG A 89 1.87 5.58 -4.48
C ARG A 89 1.55 4.19 -3.96
N GLU A 90 2.37 3.23 -4.36
CA GLU A 90 2.32 1.86 -3.84
C GLU A 90 3.12 1.77 -2.53
N VAL A 91 2.53 1.07 -1.56
CA VAL A 91 3.11 0.90 -0.24
C VAL A 91 2.88 -0.53 0.25
N SER A 92 3.83 -1.06 1.00
CA SER A 92 3.61 -2.24 1.83
C SER A 92 4.05 -1.98 3.26
N VAL A 93 3.40 -2.66 4.20
CA VAL A 93 3.61 -2.51 5.63
C VAL A 93 3.73 -3.89 6.26
N VAL A 94 4.67 -4.02 7.19
CA VAL A 94 4.64 -5.06 8.20
C VAL A 94 4.32 -4.37 9.52
N GLY A 95 3.26 -4.82 10.18
CA GLY A 95 2.75 -4.10 11.34
C GLY A 95 1.83 -4.93 12.22
N GLU A 96 1.54 -4.36 13.38
CA GLU A 96 0.65 -4.95 14.38
C GLU A 96 -0.78 -4.48 14.19
N ILE A 97 -1.73 -5.39 14.28
CA ILE A 97 -3.15 -5.07 14.19
C ILE A 97 -3.60 -4.48 15.53
N LEU A 98 -4.01 -3.22 15.54
CA LEU A 98 -4.55 -2.55 16.73
C LEU A 98 -6.07 -2.75 16.89
N GLY A 99 -6.73 -3.25 15.85
CA GLY A 99 -8.19 -3.38 15.78
C GLY A 99 -8.76 -2.53 14.66
N LYS A 100 -10.00 -2.07 14.83
CA LYS A 100 -10.65 -1.15 13.88
C LYS A 100 -10.67 0.30 14.39
N LYS A 101 -10.50 1.26 13.48
CA LYS A 101 -10.72 2.69 13.71
C LYS A 101 -11.82 3.18 12.79
N ILE A 102 -12.92 3.64 13.36
CA ILE A 102 -14.06 4.16 12.60
C ILE A 102 -13.72 5.56 12.12
N ARG A 103 -13.79 5.80 10.81
CA ARG A 103 -13.63 7.12 10.19
C ARG A 103 -14.67 7.32 9.09
N GLN A 104 -14.93 8.57 8.73
CA GLN A 104 -15.79 8.88 7.59
C GLN A 104 -15.09 8.50 6.28
N LEU A 105 -15.84 7.83 5.40
CA LEU A 105 -15.49 7.55 4.02
C LEU A 105 -16.61 8.08 3.14
N GLY A 106 -16.42 9.26 2.54
CA GLY A 106 -17.51 9.99 1.91
C GLY A 106 -18.56 10.35 2.97
N GLU A 107 -19.80 9.89 2.77
CA GLU A 107 -20.94 10.20 3.65
C GLU A 107 -21.25 9.08 4.67
N THR A 108 -20.45 8.00 4.70
CA THR A 108 -20.69 6.87 5.61
C THR A 108 -19.55 6.67 6.61
N GLN A 109 -19.84 6.03 7.73
CA GLN A 109 -18.82 5.56 8.66
C GLN A 109 -18.24 4.23 8.19
N TYR A 110 -16.92 4.14 8.13
CA TYR A 110 -16.21 2.95 7.69
C TYR A 110 -15.27 2.44 8.79
N PRO A 111 -15.36 1.16 9.20
CA PRO A 111 -14.49 0.57 10.21
C PRO A 111 -13.17 0.11 9.55
N TYR A 112 -12.17 0.98 9.50
CA TYR A 112 -10.88 0.64 8.92
C TYR A 112 -10.10 -0.30 9.84
N PRO A 113 -9.54 -1.42 9.34
CA PRO A 113 -8.46 -2.10 10.04
C PRO A 113 -7.30 -1.14 10.28
N LEU A 114 -6.82 -1.06 11.51
CA LEU A 114 -5.75 -0.16 11.92
C LEU A 114 -4.48 -0.96 12.20
N ILE A 115 -3.44 -0.68 11.42
CA ILE A 115 -2.15 -1.35 11.49
C ILE A 115 -1.11 -0.36 12.01
N LYS A 116 -0.52 -0.63 13.18
CA LYS A 116 0.66 0.11 13.64
C LYS A 116 1.88 -0.37 12.88
N SER A 117 2.51 0.52 12.13
CA SER A 117 3.68 0.19 11.31
C SER A 117 4.87 -0.19 12.20
N LYS A 118 5.43 -1.38 11.95
CA LYS A 118 6.79 -1.73 12.42
C LYS A 118 7.81 -1.50 11.31
N LYS A 119 7.40 -1.73 10.07
CA LYS A 119 8.16 -1.35 8.88
C LYS A 119 7.24 -0.91 7.77
N LEU A 120 7.61 0.16 7.10
CA LEU A 120 6.89 0.73 5.98
C LEU A 120 7.82 0.78 4.77
N TYR A 121 7.33 0.33 3.62
CA TYR A 121 8.08 0.36 2.37
C TYR A 121 7.27 1.10 1.32
N LEU A 122 7.84 2.17 0.77
CA LEU A 122 7.27 2.95 -0.32
C LEU A 122 7.96 2.52 -1.62
N PHE A 123 7.18 2.08 -2.60
CA PHE A 123 7.71 1.70 -3.91
C PHE A 123 8.02 2.96 -4.74
N GLU A 124 9.00 2.84 -5.64
CA GLU A 124 9.31 3.89 -6.59
C GLU A 124 8.08 4.18 -7.45
N LYS A 125 7.91 5.43 -7.89
CA LYS A 125 6.88 5.70 -8.90
C LYS A 125 7.24 4.86 -10.12
N GLN A 126 6.41 3.87 -10.47
CA GLN A 126 6.54 3.22 -11.76
C GLN A 126 6.48 4.33 -12.82
N ARG A 127 7.64 4.65 -13.41
CA ARG A 127 7.66 5.41 -14.65
C ARG A 127 6.98 4.48 -15.63
N LYS A 128 5.68 4.67 -15.87
CA LYS A 128 5.00 4.03 -17.00
C LYS A 128 5.91 4.29 -18.19
N GLN A 129 6.60 3.24 -18.64
CA GLN A 129 7.46 3.33 -19.78
C GLN A 129 6.52 3.70 -20.92
N ARG A 130 6.48 4.99 -21.26
CA ARG A 130 5.77 5.47 -22.42
C ARG A 130 6.52 4.79 -23.55
N ASN A 131 5.97 3.68 -24.04
CA ASN A 131 6.38 3.06 -25.29
C ASN A 131 6.18 4.15 -26.35
N ILE A 132 7.18 5.01 -26.52
CA ILE A 132 7.29 5.86 -27.69
C ILE A 132 7.80 4.90 -28.75
N PRO A 133 6.98 4.47 -29.73
CA PRO A 133 7.52 3.73 -30.85
C PRO A 133 8.53 4.65 -31.54
N VAL A 134 9.81 4.28 -31.45
CA VAL A 134 10.87 4.97 -32.18
C VAL A 134 10.63 4.69 -33.66
N ARG A 135 9.96 5.63 -34.34
CA ARG A 135 9.90 5.61 -35.81
C ARG A 135 11.23 6.15 -36.32
N PHE A 136 12.15 5.24 -36.63
CA PHE A 136 13.33 5.57 -37.44
C PHE A 136 12.84 5.88 -38.87
N GLY A 137 12.77 7.15 -39.23
CA GLY A 137 12.64 7.56 -40.61
C GLY A 137 13.96 7.30 -41.34
N ILE A 138 14.02 6.26 -42.16
CA ILE A 138 15.11 6.08 -43.13
C ILE A 138 14.89 7.15 -44.20
N GLY A 139 15.64 8.25 -44.10
CA GLY A 139 15.73 9.25 -45.15
C GLY A 139 16.48 8.66 -46.33
N ILE A 140 15.77 8.33 -47.41
CA ILE A 140 16.37 8.07 -48.72
C ILE A 140 16.84 9.43 -49.24
N LEU A 141 18.15 9.66 -49.24
CA LEU A 141 18.74 10.81 -49.93
C LEU A 141 18.68 10.52 -51.43
N HIS A 142 17.78 11.21 -52.14
CA HIS A 142 17.78 11.24 -53.60
C HIS A 142 18.86 12.23 -54.03
N THR A 143 19.93 11.74 -54.65
CA THR A 143 20.89 12.56 -55.39
C THR A 143 20.54 12.42 -56.86
N PHE A 144 20.25 13.59 -57.47
CA PHE A 144 20.17 13.97 -58.89
C PHE A 144 20.13 12.89 -59.98
#